data_AF-A0A9P6KNJ5-F1
#
_entry.id   AF-A0A9P6KNJ5-F1
#
_cell.length_a   1.000
_cell.length_b   1.000
_cell.length_c   1.000
_cell.angle_alpha   90.00
_cell.angle_beta   90.00
_cell.angle_gamma   90.00
#
_symmetry.space_group_name_H-M   'P 1'
#
loop_
_entity.id
_entity.type
_entity.pdbx_description
1 polymer ?
#
loop_
_entity_poly.entity_id
_entity_poly.type
_entity_poly.pdbx_seq_one_letter_code
_entity_poly.pdbx_strand_id
1 'polypeptide(L)'
;MTLGVELGMDRKPTVNSPQRDSRDLELRRRIFWWCYCLDRLTSMLLGRTFAISDHDINVELPSSEISYWDLTSAHSPADYGSCQNNVIPFIHNIKLRKLQSKIQRTVFRVDINQSTHTLEDKTREDAEVEAIRHELDT
;
A
#
# COMPACT_ATOMS: atom_id res chain seq x y z
N MET A 1 -3.81 -9.45 -7.84
CA MET A 1 -2.74 -9.57 -6.83
C MET A 1 -1.88 -10.82 -7.00
N THR A 2 -2.47 -11.99 -7.25
CA THR A 2 -1.74 -13.26 -7.46
C THR A 2 -0.62 -13.14 -8.49
N LEU A 3 -0.87 -12.51 -9.65
CA LEU A 3 0.13 -12.29 -10.69
C LEU A 3 1.35 -11.45 -10.22
N GLY A 4 1.16 -10.45 -9.35
CA GLY A 4 2.27 -9.61 -8.87
C GLY A 4 3.19 -10.35 -7.88
N VAL A 5 2.60 -11.24 -7.08
CA VAL A 5 3.33 -12.14 -6.18
C VAL A 5 4.01 -13.26 -6.97
N GLU A 6 3.33 -13.83 -7.97
CA GLU A 6 3.91 -14.84 -8.89
C GLU A 6 5.08 -14.29 -9.71
N LEU A 7 5.04 -13.00 -10.08
CA LEU A 7 6.13 -12.30 -10.75
C LEU A 7 7.28 -11.88 -9.80
N GLY A 8 7.18 -12.20 -8.51
CA GLY A 8 8.21 -11.91 -7.50
C GLY A 8 8.43 -10.42 -7.26
N MET A 9 7.40 -9.60 -7.47
CA MET A 9 7.48 -8.15 -7.28
C MET A 9 7.58 -7.75 -5.80
N ASP A 10 7.32 -8.69 -4.90
CA ASP A 10 7.49 -8.63 -3.45
C ASP A 10 8.93 -8.88 -2.98
N ARG A 11 9.80 -9.43 -3.85
CA ARG A 11 11.17 -9.84 -3.50
C ARG A 11 12.17 -8.72 -3.76
N LYS A 12 12.99 -8.42 -2.75
CA LYS A 12 14.15 -7.53 -2.91
C LYS A 12 15.13 -8.13 -3.93
N PRO A 13 15.72 -7.31 -4.81
CA PRO A 13 16.75 -7.79 -5.72
C PRO A 13 17.92 -8.40 -4.93
N THR A 14 18.30 -9.62 -5.29
CA THR A 14 19.43 -10.34 -4.68
C THR A 14 20.74 -9.90 -5.34
N VAL A 15 21.89 -10.15 -4.68
CA VAL A 15 23.24 -9.82 -5.20
C VAL A 15 23.51 -10.39 -6.60
N ASN A 16 22.83 -11.48 -6.98
CA ASN A 16 22.97 -12.13 -8.27
C ASN A 16 21.91 -11.73 -9.30
N SER A 17 21.04 -10.78 -8.98
CA SER A 17 20.06 -10.28 -9.95
C SER A 17 20.74 -9.35 -10.95
N PRO A 18 20.41 -9.42 -12.26
CA PRO A 18 20.95 -8.48 -13.25
C PRO A 18 20.65 -7.06 -12.78
N GLN A 19 21.63 -6.16 -12.89
CA GLN A 19 21.49 -4.76 -12.49
C GLN A 19 20.26 -4.16 -13.20
N ARG A 20 19.16 -4.04 -12.46
CA ARG A 20 17.91 -3.47 -12.95
C ARG A 20 18.01 -1.96 -12.84
N ASP A 21 17.53 -1.27 -13.88
CA ASP A 21 17.38 0.17 -13.85
C ASP A 21 16.54 0.58 -12.62
N SER A 22 16.94 1.63 -11.92
CA SER A 22 16.21 2.14 -10.76
C SER A 22 14.79 2.56 -11.14
N ARG A 23 14.60 3.03 -12.37
CA ARG A 23 13.29 3.38 -12.94
C ARG A 23 12.39 2.15 -13.11
N ASP A 24 12.95 1.03 -13.57
CA ASP A 24 12.24 -0.24 -13.69
C ASP A 24 11.79 -0.79 -12.33
N LEU A 25 12.64 -0.65 -11.30
CA LEU A 25 12.30 -1.07 -9.94
C LEU A 25 11.15 -0.22 -9.38
N GLU A 26 11.19 1.10 -9.58
CA GLU A 26 10.11 1.99 -9.16
C GLU A 26 8.80 1.70 -9.91
N LEU A 27 8.86 1.40 -11.22
CA LEU A 27 7.68 1.02 -11.99
C LEU A 27 7.02 -0.25 -11.42
N ARG A 28 7.82 -1.27 -11.11
CA ARG A 28 7.33 -2.50 -10.46
C ARG A 28 6.70 -2.22 -9.10
N ARG A 29 7.35 -1.38 -8.29
CA ARG A 29 6.83 -0.96 -6.98
C ARG A 29 5.45 -0.30 -7.13
N ARG A 30 5.29 0.61 -8.10
CA ARG A 30 3.99 1.27 -8.38
C ARG A 30 2.92 0.30 -8.87
N ILE A 31 3.26 -0.61 -9.77
CA ILE A 31 2.34 -1.64 -10.26
C ILE A 31 1.86 -2.52 -9.11
N PHE A 32 2.76 -2.97 -8.23
CA PHE A 32 2.40 -3.75 -7.06
C PHE A 32 1.36 -3.02 -6.20
N TRP A 33 1.61 -1.76 -5.87
CA TRP A 33 0.71 -0.98 -5.03
C TRP A 33 -0.62 -0.64 -5.71
N TRP A 34 -0.64 -0.51 -7.04
CA TRP A 34 -1.88 -0.33 -7.79
C TRP A 34 -2.72 -1.61 -7.75
N CYS A 35 -2.11 -2.78 -7.98
CA CYS A 35 -2.76 -4.07 -7.81
C CYS A 35 -3.28 -4.27 -6.39
N TYR A 36 -2.52 -3.85 -5.38
CA TYR A 36 -2.94 -3.87 -3.98
C TYR A 36 -4.20 -3.02 -3.76
N CYS A 37 -4.21 -1.76 -4.21
CA CYS A 37 -5.36 -0.87 -4.03
C CYS A 37 -6.63 -1.41 -4.73
N LEU A 38 -6.49 -2.00 -5.91
CA LEU A 38 -7.59 -2.64 -6.62
C LEU A 38 -8.12 -3.88 -5.92
N ASP A 39 -7.22 -4.74 -5.41
CA ASP A 39 -7.61 -5.92 -4.62
C ASP A 39 -8.39 -5.53 -3.37
N ARG A 40 -7.92 -4.51 -2.64
CA ARG A 40 -8.62 -4.00 -1.46
C ARG A 40 -10.00 -3.45 -1.82
N LEU A 41 -10.09 -2.62 -2.86
CA LEU A 41 -11.36 -2.04 -3.31
C LEU A 41 -12.37 -3.13 -3.72
N THR A 42 -11.96 -4.06 -4.57
CA THR A 42 -12.85 -5.12 -5.08
C THR A 42 -13.26 -6.11 -4.00
N SER A 43 -12.34 -6.50 -3.10
CA SER A 43 -12.63 -7.39 -1.98
C SER A 43 -13.62 -6.75 -1.00
N MET A 44 -13.45 -5.46 -0.70
CA MET A 44 -14.41 -4.69 0.12
C MET A 44 -15.80 -4.66 -0.52
N LEU A 45 -15.90 -4.31 -1.80
CA LEU A 45 -17.17 -4.20 -2.50
C LEU A 45 -17.91 -5.55 -2.60
N LEU A 46 -17.16 -6.65 -2.73
CA LEU A 46 -17.72 -7.99 -2.88
C LEU A 46 -17.84 -8.77 -1.56
N GLY A 47 -17.46 -8.18 -0.43
CA GLY A 47 -17.46 -8.85 0.88
C GLY A 47 -16.50 -10.05 0.95
N ARG A 48 -15.43 -10.05 0.16
CA ARG A 48 -14.44 -11.14 0.11
C ARG A 48 -13.26 -10.86 1.01
N THR A 49 -12.55 -11.92 1.38
CA THR A 49 -11.24 -11.80 2.00
C THR A 49 -10.22 -11.28 0.99
N PHE A 50 -9.29 -10.49 1.50
CA PHE A 50 -8.15 -9.96 0.78
C PHE A 50 -7.18 -11.03 0.28
N ALA A 51 -6.59 -10.83 -0.91
CA ALA A 51 -5.70 -11.84 -1.51
C ALA A 51 -4.34 -12.00 -0.82
N ILE A 52 -3.82 -10.94 -0.17
CA ILE A 52 -2.58 -10.96 0.61
C ILE A 52 -2.81 -10.31 1.98
N SER A 53 -2.07 -10.73 3.01
CA SER A 53 -2.04 -10.01 4.29
C SER A 53 -1.20 -8.74 4.21
N ASP A 54 -1.61 -7.66 4.88
CA ASP A 54 -0.79 -6.43 4.93
C ASP A 54 0.57 -6.66 5.61
N HIS A 55 0.62 -7.62 6.55
CA HIS A 55 1.83 -8.04 7.25
C HIS A 55 2.86 -8.71 6.32
N ASP A 56 2.40 -9.37 5.26
CA ASP A 56 3.27 -10.15 4.36
C ASP A 56 3.85 -9.29 3.22
N ILE A 57 3.49 -7.99 3.18
CA ILE A 57 3.95 -7.06 2.16
C ILE A 57 5.29 -6.45 2.58
N ASN A 58 6.36 -6.83 1.88
CA ASN A 58 7.71 -6.30 2.06
C ASN A 58 8.11 -5.23 1.02
N VAL A 59 7.14 -4.74 0.24
CA VAL A 59 7.35 -3.74 -0.80
C VAL A 59 7.31 -2.35 -0.18
N GLU A 60 8.33 -1.53 -0.43
CA GLU A 60 8.39 -0.13 0.02
C GLU A 60 7.33 0.72 -0.70
N LEU A 61 6.88 1.82 -0.09
CA LEU A 61 5.98 2.77 -0.75
C LEU A 61 6.67 3.42 -1.97
N PRO A 62 5.89 3.82 -3.00
CA PRO A 62 6.43 4.52 -4.17
C PRO A 62 7.28 5.74 -3.77
N SER A 63 8.36 5.99 -4.50
CA SER A 63 9.23 7.13 -4.24
C SER A 63 8.62 8.43 -4.79
N SER A 64 8.62 9.48 -3.96
CA SER A 64 8.20 10.83 -4.34
C SER A 64 9.30 11.66 -5.01
N GLU A 65 10.52 11.12 -5.16
CA GLU A 65 11.65 11.83 -5.77
C GLU A 65 11.34 12.24 -7.22
N ILE A 66 11.83 13.43 -7.60
CA ILE A 66 11.62 14.05 -8.92
C ILE A 66 12.13 13.15 -10.06
N SER A 67 13.21 12.40 -9.80
CA SER A 67 13.79 11.40 -10.71
C SER A 67 12.80 10.34 -11.19
N TYR A 68 11.72 10.10 -10.44
CA TYR A 68 10.70 9.10 -10.73
C TYR A 68 9.33 9.68 -11.09
N TRP A 69 9.22 11.00 -11.32
CA TRP A 69 7.93 11.60 -11.69
C TRP A 69 7.43 11.09 -13.04
N ASP A 70 8.34 10.83 -13.96
CA ASP A 70 8.07 10.13 -15.21
C ASP A 70 8.90 8.85 -15.27
N LEU A 71 8.23 7.72 -15.47
CA LEU A 71 8.85 6.40 -15.64
C LEU A 71 8.70 5.87 -17.07
N THR A 72 8.02 6.62 -17.94
CA THR A 72 7.63 6.20 -19.28
C THR A 72 8.41 6.93 -20.38
N SER A 73 8.83 8.18 -20.16
CA SER A 73 9.67 8.87 -21.14
C SER A 73 11.16 8.53 -20.98
N ALA A 74 11.88 8.59 -22.10
CA ALA A 74 13.33 8.52 -22.11
C ALA A 74 14.00 9.85 -21.66
N HIS A 75 13.22 10.91 -21.43
CA HIS A 75 13.71 12.23 -21.09
C HIS A 75 13.84 12.43 -19.57
N SER A 76 14.73 13.33 -19.16
CA SER A 76 14.88 13.69 -17.76
C SER A 76 13.66 14.50 -17.31
N PRO A 77 13.04 14.19 -16.16
CA PRO A 77 11.90 14.96 -15.62
C PRO A 77 12.19 16.44 -15.38
N ALA A 78 13.48 16.84 -15.36
CA ALA A 78 13.93 18.21 -15.15
C ALA A 78 13.45 19.21 -16.22
N ASP A 79 13.07 18.74 -17.41
CA ASP A 79 12.58 19.61 -18.49
C ASP A 79 11.08 19.96 -18.37
N TYR A 80 10.34 19.26 -17.51
CA TYR A 80 8.90 19.46 -17.34
C TYR A 80 8.60 20.36 -16.14
N GLY A 81 8.64 21.67 -16.38
CA GLY A 81 8.19 22.68 -15.43
C GLY A 81 6.80 22.35 -14.87
N SER A 82 6.67 22.29 -13.54
CA SER A 82 5.43 22.07 -12.79
C SER A 82 4.54 20.94 -13.31
N CYS A 83 5.10 19.80 -13.77
CA CYS A 83 4.24 18.63 -14.00
C CYS A 83 3.65 18.18 -12.65
N GLN A 84 2.31 18.08 -12.57
CA GLN A 84 1.63 17.67 -11.35
C GLN A 84 2.06 16.24 -10.99
N ASN A 85 2.67 16.08 -9.82
CA ASN A 85 3.13 14.80 -9.32
C ASN A 85 1.93 13.96 -8.81
N ASN A 86 1.54 12.95 -9.58
CA ASN A 86 0.47 12.02 -9.19
C ASN A 86 0.91 10.97 -8.15
N VAL A 87 2.19 10.94 -7.77
CA VAL A 87 2.73 9.92 -6.85
C VAL A 87 2.35 10.22 -5.41
N ILE A 88 2.36 11.48 -4.98
CA ILE A 88 1.94 11.86 -3.62
C ILE A 88 0.49 11.45 -3.36
N PRO A 89 -0.52 11.82 -4.17
CA PRO A 89 -1.89 11.36 -3.95
C PRO A 89 -2.01 9.82 -4.07
N PHE A 90 -1.18 9.18 -4.89
CA PHE A 90 -1.13 7.72 -4.96
C PHE A 90 -0.61 7.08 -3.65
N ILE A 91 0.43 7.63 -3.03
CA ILE A 91 0.92 7.20 -1.70
C ILE A 91 -0.18 7.34 -0.64
N HIS A 92 -0.91 8.46 -0.63
CA HIS A 92 -2.03 8.65 0.29
C HIS A 92 -3.14 7.63 0.04
N ASN A 93 -3.44 7.31 -1.22
CA ASN A 93 -4.41 6.26 -1.55
C ASN A 93 -3.98 4.89 -0.97
N ILE A 94 -2.70 4.55 -1.08
CA ILE A 94 -2.15 3.31 -0.51
C ILE A 94 -2.31 3.29 1.02
N LYS A 95 -1.89 4.36 1.71
CA LYS A 95 -2.04 4.49 3.17
C LYS A 95 -3.50 4.33 3.58
N LEU A 96 -4.42 4.99 2.88
CA LEU A 96 -5.86 4.89 3.13
C LEU A 96 -6.38 3.45 2.96
N ARG A 97 -5.96 2.74 1.89
CA ARG A 97 -6.37 1.35 1.68
C ARG A 97 -5.81 0.40 2.76
N LYS A 98 -4.59 0.62 3.26
CA LYS A 98 -4.03 -0.11 4.42
C LYS A 98 -4.85 0.13 5.68
N LEU A 99 -5.23 1.38 5.96
CA LEU A 99 -6.10 1.69 7.10
C LEU A 99 -7.46 1.00 6.98
N GLN A 100 -8.11 1.09 5.82
CA GLN A 100 -9.38 0.42 5.58
C GLN A 100 -9.28 -1.10 5.74
N SER A 101 -8.19 -1.70 5.26
CA SER A 101 -7.90 -3.12 5.47
C SER A 101 -7.76 -3.48 6.96
N LYS A 102 -7.04 -2.67 7.75
CA LYS A 102 -6.93 -2.84 9.21
C LYS A 102 -8.32 -2.79 9.87
N ILE A 103 -9.12 -1.76 9.56
CA ILE A 103 -10.47 -1.60 10.12
C ILE A 103 -11.35 -2.80 9.75
N GLN A 104 -11.37 -3.21 8.50
CA GLN A 104 -12.20 -4.33 8.06
C GLN A 104 -11.80 -5.63 8.78
N ARG A 105 -10.50 -5.88 8.95
CA ARG A 105 -10.02 -7.04 9.71
C ARG A 105 -10.41 -6.99 11.18
N THR A 106 -10.42 -5.81 11.80
CA THR A 106 -10.81 -5.65 13.22
C THR A 106 -12.31 -5.80 13.41
N VAL A 107 -13.12 -5.18 12.55
CA VAL A 107 -14.59 -5.16 12.68
C VAL A 107 -15.24 -6.48 12.29
N PHE A 108 -14.72 -7.16 11.26
CA PHE A 108 -15.30 -8.39 10.72
C PHE A 108 -14.52 -9.65 11.13
N ARG A 109 -13.91 -9.66 12.32
CA ARG A 109 -13.30 -10.88 12.85
C ARG A 109 -14.38 -11.93 13.02
N VAL A 110 -14.21 -13.06 12.34
CA VAL A 110 -15.10 -14.23 12.44
C VAL A 110 -15.18 -14.76 13.89
N ASP A 111 -14.15 -14.50 14.70
CA ASP A 111 -14.05 -14.95 16.09
C ASP A 111 -14.76 -14.04 17.12
N ILE A 112 -15.28 -12.87 16.73
CA ILE A 112 -15.97 -11.99 17.69
C ILE A 112 -17.43 -12.44 17.82
N ASN A 113 -17.70 -13.25 18.84
CA ASN A 113 -18.96 -13.15 19.56
C ASN A 113 -19.01 -11.72 20.15
N GLN A 114 -19.82 -10.83 19.58
CA GLN A 114 -19.99 -9.43 20.03
C GLN A 114 -20.45 -9.29 21.51
N SER A 115 -20.62 -10.39 22.22
CA SER A 115 -21.03 -10.49 23.62
C SER A 115 -19.88 -10.43 24.65
N THR A 116 -18.61 -10.18 24.26
CA THR A 116 -17.48 -10.22 25.21
C THR A 116 -16.41 -9.14 24.94
N HIS A 117 -16.80 -7.87 24.75
CA HIS A 117 -15.83 -6.76 24.76
C HIS A 117 -15.86 -6.03 26.11
N THR A 118 -14.76 -6.12 26.85
CA THR A 118 -14.48 -5.37 28.08
C THR A 118 -14.22 -3.89 27.77
N LEU A 119 -14.54 -2.98 28.71
CA LEU A 119 -14.33 -1.54 28.51
C LEU A 119 -12.87 -1.19 28.16
N GLU A 120 -11.92 -1.92 28.73
CA GLU A 120 -10.48 -1.72 28.53
C GLU A 120 -10.03 -1.97 27.07
N ASP A 121 -10.67 -2.92 26.38
CA ASP A 121 -10.36 -3.18 24.97
C ASP A 121 -10.79 -2.02 24.07
N LYS A 122 -11.93 -1.40 24.38
CA LYS A 122 -12.42 -0.24 23.64
C LYS A 122 -11.51 0.97 23.80
N THR A 123 -11.08 1.27 25.03
CA THR A 123 -10.16 2.40 25.28
C THR A 123 -8.81 2.22 24.60
N ARG A 124 -8.31 0.98 24.51
CA ARG A 124 -7.08 0.68 23.78
C ARG A 124 -7.25 0.88 22.28
N GLU A 125 -8.34 0.37 21.70
CA GLU A 125 -8.64 0.52 20.28
C GLU A 125 -8.81 2.00 19.89
N ASP A 126 -9.49 2.80 20.72
CA ASP A 126 -9.66 4.24 20.50
C ASP A 126 -8.31 4.98 20.52
N ALA A 127 -7.40 4.61 21.43
CA ALA A 127 -6.06 5.17 21.48
C ALA A 127 -5.22 4.80 20.22
N GLU A 128 -5.36 3.58 19.71
CA GLU A 128 -4.72 3.18 18.46
C GLU A 128 -5.26 3.95 17.25
N VAL A 129 -6.58 4.18 17.20
CA VAL A 129 -7.20 4.96 16.12
C VAL A 129 -6.67 6.39 16.11
N GLU A 130 -6.52 7.03 17.27
CA GLU A 130 -6.02 8.40 17.37
C GLU A 130 -4.54 8.50 16.95
N ALA A 131 -3.71 7.52 17.32
CA ALA A 131 -2.32 7.46 16.87
C ALA A 131 -2.23 7.34 15.33
N ILE A 132 -3.10 6.51 14.72
CA ILE A 132 -3.13 6.35 13.26
C ILE A 132 -3.59 7.63 12.56
N ARG A 133 -4.55 8.37 13.13
CA ARG A 133 -4.97 9.68 12.60
C ARG A 133 -3.79 10.64 12.54
N HIS A 134 -3.03 10.73 13.61
CA HIS A 134 -1.85 11.59 13.67
C HIS A 134 -0.76 11.19 12.65
N GLU A 135 -0.58 9.88 12.37
CA GLU A 135 0.36 9.38 11.35
C GLU A 135 -0.11 9.68 9.91
N LEU A 136 -1.41 9.80 9.68
CA LEU A 136 -1.97 10.14 8.37
C LEU A 136 -1.81 11.62 8.02
N ASP A 137 -1.83 12.49 9.03
CA ASP A 137 -1.67 13.94 8.86
C ASP A 137 -0.19 14.38 8.72
N THR A 138 0.76 13.44 8.86
CA THR A 138 2.21 13.65 8.71
C THR A 138 2.74 13.06 7.40
#